data_AF-A0A7K4H3Q1-F1
#
_entry.id   AF-A0A7K4H3Q1-F1
#
_cell.length_a   1.000
_cell.length_b   1.000
_cell.length_c   1.000
_cell.angle_alpha   90.00
_cell.angle_beta   90.00
_cell.angle_gamma   90.00
#
_symmetry.space_group_name_H-M   'P 1'
#
loop_
_entity.id
_entity.type
_entity.pdbx_description
1 polymer ?
#
loop_
_entity_poly.entity_id
_entity_poly.type
_entity_poly.pdbx_seq_one_letter_code
_entity_poly.pdbx_strand_id
1 'polypeptide(L)'
;MSYIEKKYRLKITEIFEDLPSLETHLIELLNRNSVKVVDDIASVCAKFNKSINLILKKYYPEIKEMKDKLEIKSVLKFYYDLIDKLTDLVRNIENFQKIDSEYYDKLIEFIETKETLIDGKYRTICAQELTAFYDPASRANLEKIISEKYLMKSKQYFTIGSLEEEIKKIAKITGAKQVSIMEVSESHKKHLESAESIITYTISDDKDEGILFKIGTELKQYLESKKYYVVVKSGLVITNAKLLPDKN
;
A
#
# COMPACT_ATOMS: atom_id res chain seq x y z
N MET A 1 -7.09 35.54 13.87
CA MET A 1 -6.52 34.35 14.54
C MET A 1 -6.76 34.36 16.04
N SER A 2 -7.15 33.21 16.59
CA SER A 2 -7.23 32.96 18.04
C SER A 2 -5.83 32.97 18.70
N TYR A 3 -5.74 33.24 20.00
CA TYR A 3 -4.49 33.13 20.78
C TYR A 3 -3.85 31.73 20.65
N ILE A 4 -4.69 30.70 20.63
CA ILE A 4 -4.27 29.30 20.46
C ILE A 4 -3.70 29.04 19.06
N GLU A 5 -4.36 29.60 18.03
CA GLU A 5 -3.94 29.49 16.63
C GLU A 5 -2.60 30.19 16.39
N LYS A 6 -2.39 31.38 16.95
CA LYS A 6 -1.08 32.08 16.90
C LYS A 6 0.02 31.26 17.58
N LYS A 7 -0.26 30.69 18.75
CA LYS A 7 0.70 29.85 19.49
C LYS A 7 1.08 28.59 18.70
N TYR A 8 0.11 27.93 18.06
CA TYR A 8 0.40 26.76 17.24
C TYR A 8 1.07 27.09 15.92
N ARG A 9 0.73 28.21 15.28
CA ARG A 9 1.47 28.70 14.12
C ARG A 9 2.95 28.93 14.46
N LEU A 10 3.23 29.61 15.57
CA LEU A 10 4.62 29.81 16.02
C LEU A 10 5.34 28.48 16.22
N LYS A 11 4.69 27.49 16.84
CA LYS A 11 5.27 26.15 16.99
C LYS A 11 5.53 25.44 15.66
N ILE A 12 4.69 25.64 14.65
CA ILE A 12 4.90 25.11 13.30
C ILE A 12 6.09 25.82 12.64
N THR A 13 6.17 27.14 12.76
CA THR A 13 7.28 27.93 12.23
C THR A 13 8.61 27.53 12.87
N GLU A 14 8.66 27.39 14.20
CA GLU A 14 9.85 26.89 14.92
C GLU A 14 10.30 25.52 14.36
N ILE A 15 9.37 24.59 14.16
CA ILE A 15 9.70 23.27 13.58
C ILE A 15 10.25 23.43 12.16
N PHE A 16 9.67 24.31 11.34
CA PHE A 16 10.16 24.55 9.99
C PHE A 16 11.50 25.27 9.95
N GLU A 17 11.83 26.11 10.94
CA GLU A 17 13.13 26.76 11.06
C GLU A 17 14.26 25.77 11.41
N ASP A 18 13.94 24.67 12.09
CA ASP A 18 14.90 23.61 12.40
C ASP A 18 15.22 22.73 11.17
N LEU A 19 14.32 22.62 10.20
CA LEU A 19 14.46 21.70 9.05
C LEU A 19 15.60 22.07 8.07
N PRO A 20 15.90 23.34 7.76
CA PRO A 20 17.06 23.73 6.96
C PRO A 20 18.39 23.17 7.46
N SER A 21 18.57 23.05 8.78
CA SER A 21 19.79 22.43 9.34
C SER A 21 19.92 20.95 8.95
N LEU A 22 18.79 20.22 8.91
CA LEU A 22 18.73 18.84 8.46
C LEU A 22 18.89 18.73 6.94
N GLU A 23 18.40 19.70 6.17
CA GLU A 23 18.61 19.77 4.72
C GLU A 23 20.09 19.94 4.39
N THR A 24 20.81 20.84 5.06
CA THR A 24 22.26 21.02 4.87
C THR A 24 23.01 19.73 5.19
N HIS A 25 22.68 19.09 6.31
CA HIS A 25 23.29 17.81 6.68
C HIS A 25 22.95 16.71 5.66
N LEU A 26 21.73 16.69 5.11
CA LEU A 26 21.35 15.75 4.06
C LEU A 26 22.16 15.97 2.78
N ILE A 27 22.34 17.22 2.34
CA ILE A 27 23.15 17.56 1.16
C ILE A 27 24.60 17.11 1.36
N GLU A 28 25.18 17.29 2.55
CA GLU A 28 26.52 16.78 2.87
C GLU A 28 26.61 15.26 2.75
N LEU A 29 25.58 14.53 3.18
CA LEU A 29 25.53 13.07 3.05
C LEU A 29 25.37 12.63 1.59
N LEU A 30 24.49 13.29 0.83
CA LEU A 30 24.28 13.01 -0.59
C LEU A 30 25.56 13.25 -1.41
N ASN A 31 26.29 14.34 -1.15
CA ASN A 31 27.56 14.67 -1.81
C ASN A 31 28.67 13.63 -1.60
N ARG A 32 28.58 12.80 -0.54
CA ARG A 32 29.56 11.73 -0.31
C ARG A 32 29.38 10.56 -1.30
N ASN A 33 28.27 10.49 -2.03
CA ASN A 33 27.98 9.48 -3.07
C ASN A 33 28.35 8.05 -2.63
N SER A 34 28.07 7.72 -1.37
CA SER A 34 28.54 6.47 -0.76
C SER A 34 27.39 5.65 -0.18
N VAL A 35 27.38 4.36 -0.48
CA VAL A 35 26.46 3.39 0.13
C VAL A 35 26.63 3.30 1.66
N LYS A 36 27.78 3.73 2.20
CA LYS A 36 28.05 3.70 3.64
C LYS A 36 27.29 4.75 4.44
N VAL A 37 26.75 5.80 3.79
CA VAL A 37 25.99 6.86 4.47
C VAL A 37 24.48 6.63 4.46
N VAL A 38 24.02 5.47 3.99
CA VAL A 38 22.59 5.12 3.88
C VAL A 38 21.89 5.17 5.23
N ASP A 39 22.51 4.62 6.27
CA ASP A 39 21.93 4.62 7.63
C ASP A 39 21.77 6.04 8.16
N ASP A 40 22.73 6.93 7.85
CA ASP A 40 22.66 8.34 8.21
C ASP A 40 21.54 9.06 7.43
N ILE A 41 21.40 8.77 6.13
CA ILE A 41 20.32 9.30 5.29
C ILE A 41 18.95 8.80 5.80
N ALA A 42 18.84 7.53 6.16
CA ALA A 42 17.63 6.95 6.74
C ALA A 42 17.28 7.61 8.09
N SER A 43 18.28 7.89 8.92
CA SER A 43 18.12 8.63 10.18
C SER A 43 17.61 10.05 9.95
N VAL A 44 18.14 10.76 8.94
CA VAL A 44 17.65 12.08 8.54
C VAL A 44 16.21 12.02 8.01
N CYS A 45 15.89 11.04 7.17
CA CYS A 45 14.53 10.78 6.69
C CYS A 45 13.55 10.56 7.85
N ALA A 46 13.94 9.78 8.86
CA ALA A 46 13.14 9.55 10.07
C ALA A 46 12.92 10.84 10.88
N LYS A 47 13.93 11.72 10.98
CA LYS A 47 13.79 13.03 11.63
C LYS A 47 12.80 13.93 10.88
N PHE A 48 12.89 14.03 9.55
CA PHE A 48 11.91 14.75 8.74
C PHE A 48 10.50 14.22 8.99
N ASN A 49 10.31 12.90 8.89
CA ASN A 49 9.01 12.27 9.09
C ASN A 49 8.44 12.53 10.49
N LYS A 50 9.28 12.52 11.54
CA LYS A 50 8.86 12.83 12.91
C LYS A 50 8.36 14.27 13.04
N SER A 51 9.10 15.25 12.50
CA SER A 51 8.74 16.67 12.54
C SER A 51 7.44 16.96 11.76
N ILE A 52 7.30 16.38 10.56
CA ILE A 52 6.13 16.54 9.71
C ILE A 52 4.87 15.93 10.35
N ASN A 53 4.99 14.72 10.91
CA ASN A 53 3.87 14.09 11.62
C ASN A 53 3.44 14.86 12.87
N LEU A 54 4.38 15.49 13.59
CA LEU A 54 4.06 16.32 14.74
C LEU A 54 3.21 17.52 14.33
N ILE A 55 3.58 18.19 13.23
CA ILE A 55 2.80 19.31 12.67
C ILE A 55 1.38 18.84 12.32
N LEU A 56 1.25 17.77 11.55
CA LEU A 56 -0.04 17.30 11.04
C LEU A 56 -1.00 16.80 12.13
N LYS A 57 -0.49 16.08 13.12
CA LYS A 57 -1.33 15.48 14.16
C LYS A 57 -1.72 16.50 15.23
N LYS A 58 -0.83 17.43 15.58
CA LYS A 58 -0.99 18.26 16.77
C LYS A 58 -1.28 19.72 16.49
N TYR A 59 -0.71 20.30 15.43
CA TYR A 59 -0.72 21.76 15.25
C TYR A 59 -1.54 22.22 14.04
N TYR A 60 -1.43 21.53 12.90
CA TYR A 60 -2.15 21.86 11.67
C TYR A 60 -3.69 21.84 11.80
N PRO A 61 -4.32 20.92 12.56
CA PRO A 61 -5.79 20.90 12.72
C PRO A 61 -6.36 22.17 13.38
N GLU A 62 -5.54 22.84 14.18
CA GLU A 62 -5.91 24.03 14.95
C GLU A 62 -5.80 25.33 14.14
N ILE A 63 -5.10 25.29 13.00
CA ILE A 63 -5.03 26.41 12.07
C ILE A 63 -6.36 26.49 11.33
N LYS A 64 -7.01 27.64 11.36
CA LYS A 64 -8.30 27.90 10.69
C LYS A 64 -8.15 28.85 9.52
N GLU A 65 -7.20 29.79 9.59
CA GLU A 65 -6.93 30.70 8.49
C GLU A 65 -6.48 29.97 7.21
N MET A 66 -7.16 30.27 6.12
CA MET A 66 -6.93 29.63 4.82
C MET A 66 -5.56 30.00 4.22
N LYS A 67 -5.11 31.24 4.43
CA LYS A 67 -3.80 31.71 3.98
C LYS A 67 -2.68 30.94 4.68
N ASP A 68 -2.76 30.82 6.00
CA ASP A 68 -1.81 30.06 6.80
C ASP A 68 -1.85 28.56 6.47
N LYS A 69 -3.05 27.99 6.25
CA LYS A 69 -3.17 26.61 5.78
C LYS A 69 -2.47 26.39 4.46
N LEU A 70 -2.61 27.32 3.51
CA LEU A 70 -1.95 27.22 2.21
C LEU A 70 -0.43 27.27 2.35
N GLU A 71 0.10 28.22 3.13
CA GLU A 71 1.54 28.35 3.39
C GLU A 71 2.08 27.06 4.03
N ILE A 72 1.48 26.60 5.13
CA ILE A 72 1.92 25.40 5.84
C ILE A 72 1.80 24.16 4.95
N LYS A 73 0.68 23.98 4.23
CA LYS A 73 0.46 22.81 3.39
C LYS A 73 1.44 22.73 2.22
N SER A 74 1.83 23.87 1.65
CA SER A 74 2.81 23.92 0.55
C SER A 74 4.18 23.46 1.02
N VAL A 75 4.60 23.89 2.21
CA VAL A 75 5.84 23.44 2.85
C VAL A 75 5.77 21.95 3.20
N LEU A 76 4.68 21.49 3.82
CA LEU A 76 4.49 20.06 4.12
C LEU A 76 4.55 19.19 2.87
N LYS A 77 3.96 19.66 1.76
CA LYS A 77 3.95 18.92 0.49
C LYS A 77 5.36 18.71 -0.07
N PHE A 78 6.23 19.72 0.01
CA PHE A 78 7.64 19.58 -0.33
C PHE A 78 8.33 18.49 0.49
N TYR A 79 8.20 18.54 1.83
CA TYR A 79 8.86 17.55 2.69
C TYR A 79 8.30 16.14 2.53
N TYR A 80 7.02 15.99 2.17
CA TYR A 80 6.46 14.68 1.84
C TYR A 80 7.09 14.09 0.59
N ASP A 81 7.21 14.89 -0.46
CA ASP A 81 7.87 14.45 -1.70
C ASP A 81 9.37 14.19 -1.46
N LEU A 82 10.03 14.95 -0.57
CA LEU A 82 11.41 14.68 -0.15
C LEU A 82 11.55 13.36 0.60
N ILE A 83 10.67 13.07 1.57
CA ILE A 83 10.67 11.81 2.32
C ILE A 83 10.45 10.61 1.38
N ASP A 84 9.53 10.74 0.42
CA ASP A 84 9.26 9.69 -0.57
C ASP A 84 10.51 9.39 -1.41
N LYS A 85 11.14 10.44 -1.93
CA LYS A 85 12.40 10.36 -2.68
C LYS A 85 13.56 9.75 -1.86
N LEU A 86 13.69 10.12 -0.59
CA LEU A 86 14.71 9.56 0.30
C LEU A 86 14.43 8.09 0.64
N THR A 87 13.16 7.73 0.79
CA THR A 87 12.77 6.34 1.04
C THR A 87 13.06 5.46 -0.18
N ASP A 88 12.80 5.97 -1.39
CA ASP A 88 13.17 5.31 -2.64
C ASP A 88 14.69 5.17 -2.77
N LEU A 89 15.45 6.23 -2.45
CA LEU A 89 16.90 6.18 -2.42
C LEU A 89 17.41 5.07 -1.48
N VAL A 90 17.01 5.09 -0.21
CA VAL A 90 17.43 4.08 0.78
C VAL A 90 17.10 2.67 0.30
N ARG A 91 15.88 2.46 -0.21
CA ARG A 91 15.44 1.18 -0.75
C ARG A 91 16.29 0.72 -1.93
N ASN A 92 16.63 1.62 -2.85
CA ASN A 92 17.44 1.28 -4.01
C ASN A 92 18.89 0.97 -3.61
N ILE A 93 19.44 1.68 -2.61
CA ILE A 93 20.79 1.38 -2.12
C ILE A 93 20.82 0.02 -1.39
N GLU A 94 19.83 -0.28 -0.57
CA GLU A 94 19.72 -1.56 0.14
C GLU A 94 19.59 -2.75 -0.82
N ASN A 95 18.79 -2.61 -1.89
CA ASN A 95 18.49 -3.72 -2.80
C ASN A 95 19.56 -3.92 -3.88
N PHE A 96 20.17 -2.85 -4.39
CA PHE A 96 21.05 -2.93 -5.57
C PHE A 96 22.51 -2.56 -5.30
N GLN A 97 22.80 -1.90 -4.17
CA GLN A 97 24.14 -1.43 -3.76
C GLN A 97 24.89 -0.59 -4.81
N LYS A 98 24.18 -0.13 -5.85
CA LYS A 98 24.66 0.73 -6.92
C LYS A 98 23.54 1.70 -7.28
N ILE A 99 23.82 2.98 -7.15
CA ILE A 99 22.94 4.05 -7.61
C ILE A 99 23.77 4.95 -8.52
N ASP A 100 23.15 5.40 -9.60
CA ASP A 100 23.72 6.37 -10.52
C ASP A 100 24.00 7.69 -9.79
N SER A 101 25.18 8.27 -10.00
CA SER A 101 25.51 9.61 -9.49
C SER A 101 24.47 10.65 -9.93
N GLU A 102 23.88 10.49 -11.12
CA GLU A 102 22.84 11.39 -11.63
C GLU A 102 21.59 11.42 -10.72
N TYR A 103 21.32 10.35 -9.98
CA TYR A 103 20.20 10.30 -9.04
C TYR A 103 20.47 11.14 -7.79
N TYR A 104 21.71 11.15 -7.28
CA TYR A 104 22.11 12.00 -6.16
C TYR A 104 22.08 13.48 -6.56
N ASP A 105 22.57 13.81 -7.74
CA ASP A 105 22.58 15.19 -8.26
C ASP A 105 21.14 15.73 -8.39
N LYS A 106 20.20 14.92 -8.89
CA LYS A 106 18.78 15.29 -8.97
C LYS A 106 18.14 15.49 -7.59
N LEU A 107 18.57 14.75 -6.57
CA LEU A 107 18.08 14.95 -5.20
C LEU A 107 18.63 16.24 -4.58
N ILE A 108 19.91 16.54 -4.82
CA ILE A 108 20.52 17.79 -4.37
C ILE A 108 19.83 18.97 -5.06
N GLU A 109 19.66 18.93 -6.38
CA GLU A 109 18.93 19.97 -7.14
C GLU A 109 17.50 20.15 -6.61
N PHE A 110 16.81 19.05 -6.27
CA PHE A 110 15.48 19.12 -5.68
C PHE A 110 15.45 19.83 -4.32
N ILE A 111 16.46 19.62 -3.47
CA ILE A 111 16.56 20.30 -2.17
C ILE A 111 16.93 21.77 -2.36
N GLU A 112 17.85 22.08 -3.28
CA GLU A 112 18.29 23.45 -3.56
C GLU A 112 17.17 24.30 -4.20
N THR A 113 16.31 23.69 -5.02
CA THR A 113 15.16 24.35 -5.65
C THR A 113 13.92 24.46 -4.76
N LYS A 114 14.04 24.14 -3.47
CA LYS A 114 12.94 24.13 -2.48
C LYS A 114 12.05 25.37 -2.54
N GLU A 115 12.62 26.57 -2.42
CA GLU A 115 11.85 27.82 -2.36
C GLU A 115 11.03 28.03 -3.64
N THR A 116 11.63 27.78 -4.81
CA THR A 116 10.96 27.86 -6.11
C THR A 116 9.83 26.84 -6.25
N LEU A 117 10.05 25.62 -5.75
CA LEU A 117 9.05 24.54 -5.77
C LEU A 117 7.87 24.85 -4.84
N ILE A 118 8.15 25.38 -3.65
CA ILE A 118 7.15 25.75 -2.66
C ILE A 118 6.29 26.90 -3.18
N ASP A 119 6.91 28.00 -3.61
CA ASP A 119 6.17 29.21 -4.02
C ASP A 119 5.45 29.06 -5.37
N GLY A 120 5.96 28.24 -6.27
CA GLY A 120 5.34 27.98 -7.57
C GLY A 120 4.42 26.77 -7.55
N LYS A 121 5.02 25.59 -7.74
CA LYS A 121 4.31 24.35 -8.02
C LYS A 121 3.43 23.92 -6.85
N TYR A 122 4.00 23.82 -5.64
CA TYR A 122 3.27 23.28 -4.50
C TYR A 122 2.20 24.23 -3.99
N ARG A 123 2.45 25.54 -3.98
CA ARG A 123 1.43 26.53 -3.67
C ARG A 123 0.24 26.46 -4.63
N THR A 124 0.49 26.30 -5.93
CA THR A 124 -0.59 26.16 -6.93
C THR A 124 -1.41 24.89 -6.69
N ILE A 125 -0.74 23.74 -6.51
CA ILE A 125 -1.40 22.45 -6.22
C ILE A 125 -2.21 22.55 -4.93
N CYS A 126 -1.63 23.06 -3.85
CA CYS A 126 -2.30 23.17 -2.56
C CYS A 126 -3.48 24.14 -2.62
N ALA A 127 -3.38 25.24 -3.38
CA ALA A 127 -4.49 26.17 -3.58
C ALA A 127 -5.65 25.50 -4.33
N GLN A 128 -5.37 24.72 -5.38
CA GLN A 128 -6.37 23.95 -6.10
C GLN A 128 -7.02 22.89 -5.21
N GLU A 129 -6.23 22.13 -4.46
CA GLU A 129 -6.73 21.11 -3.53
C GLU A 129 -7.60 21.70 -2.42
N LEU A 130 -7.17 22.83 -1.84
CA LEU A 130 -7.94 23.52 -0.82
C LEU A 130 -9.24 24.07 -1.43
N THR A 131 -9.18 24.70 -2.61
CA THR A 131 -10.39 25.19 -3.30
C THR A 131 -11.37 24.05 -3.57
N ALA A 132 -10.89 22.92 -4.10
CA ALA A 132 -11.73 21.75 -4.36
C ALA A 132 -12.28 21.10 -3.08
N PHE A 133 -11.57 21.19 -1.96
CA PHE A 133 -12.04 20.65 -0.68
C PHE A 133 -13.12 21.52 -0.02
N TYR A 134 -13.02 22.85 -0.15
CA TYR A 134 -13.97 23.79 0.45
C TYR A 134 -15.10 24.22 -0.49
N ASP A 135 -15.00 23.97 -1.80
CA ASP A 135 -16.09 24.14 -2.75
C ASP A 135 -17.15 23.02 -2.60
N PRO A 136 -18.41 23.34 -2.27
CA PRO A 136 -19.47 22.33 -2.06
C PRO A 136 -19.70 21.40 -3.26
N ALA A 137 -19.56 21.91 -4.49
CA ALA A 137 -19.75 21.13 -5.70
C ALA A 137 -18.60 20.13 -5.91
N SER A 138 -17.36 20.59 -5.73
CA SER A 138 -16.16 19.74 -5.80
C SER A 138 -16.12 18.71 -4.67
N ARG A 139 -16.57 19.06 -3.45
CA ARG A 139 -16.70 18.14 -2.34
C ARG A 139 -17.74 17.05 -2.61
N ALA A 140 -18.91 17.41 -3.12
CA ALA A 140 -19.93 16.43 -3.52
C ALA A 140 -19.41 15.48 -4.60
N ASN A 141 -18.60 15.97 -5.54
CA ASN A 141 -17.96 15.15 -6.56
C ASN A 141 -16.87 14.24 -6.00
N LEU A 142 -16.06 14.71 -5.05
CA LEU A 142 -15.06 13.88 -4.35
C LEU A 142 -15.73 12.81 -3.48
N GLU A 143 -16.78 13.15 -2.73
CA GLU A 143 -17.59 12.19 -1.97
C GLU A 143 -18.24 11.17 -2.90
N LYS A 144 -18.73 11.61 -4.08
CA LYS A 144 -19.23 10.71 -5.13
C LYS A 144 -18.13 9.78 -5.63
N ILE A 145 -16.96 10.28 -6.04
CA ILE A 145 -15.83 9.45 -6.51
C ILE A 145 -15.35 8.49 -5.42
N ILE A 146 -15.29 8.92 -4.16
CA ILE A 146 -14.90 8.07 -3.03
C ILE A 146 -15.96 6.99 -2.83
N SER A 147 -17.25 7.35 -2.82
CA SER A 147 -18.35 6.39 -2.70
C SER A 147 -18.35 5.40 -3.86
N GLU A 148 -18.08 5.85 -5.08
CA GLU A 148 -17.93 5.03 -6.28
C GLU A 148 -16.69 4.14 -6.18
N LYS A 149 -15.56 4.64 -5.65
CA LYS A 149 -14.35 3.83 -5.40
C LYS A 149 -14.54 2.83 -4.27
N TYR A 150 -15.34 3.14 -3.24
CA TYR A 150 -15.74 2.18 -2.22
C TYR A 150 -16.73 1.15 -2.76
N LEU A 151 -17.66 1.56 -3.62
CA LEU A 151 -18.56 0.68 -4.37
C LEU A 151 -17.81 -0.16 -5.40
N MET A 152 -16.75 0.36 -6.01
CA MET A 152 -15.88 -0.37 -6.92
C MET A 152 -14.92 -1.28 -6.17
N LYS A 153 -14.40 -0.88 -5.00
CA LYS A 153 -13.66 -1.77 -4.10
C LYS A 153 -14.59 -2.85 -3.58
N SER A 154 -15.79 -2.53 -3.13
CA SER A 154 -16.79 -3.53 -2.73
C SER A 154 -17.14 -4.42 -3.92
N LYS A 155 -17.27 -3.87 -5.15
CA LYS A 155 -17.41 -4.64 -6.40
C LYS A 155 -16.15 -5.37 -6.85
N GLN A 156 -14.95 -5.04 -6.38
CA GLN A 156 -13.71 -5.79 -6.60
C GLN A 156 -13.51 -6.88 -5.55
N TYR A 157 -14.03 -6.68 -4.33
CA TYR A 157 -14.29 -7.74 -3.37
C TYR A 157 -15.53 -8.58 -3.76
N PHE A 158 -16.39 -8.06 -4.65
CA PHE A 158 -17.52 -8.74 -5.28
C PHE A 158 -17.29 -9.11 -6.75
N THR A 159 -16.08 -8.96 -7.28
CA THR A 159 -15.58 -9.92 -8.27
C THR A 159 -15.13 -11.11 -7.46
N ILE A 160 -16.12 -11.71 -6.79
CA ILE A 160 -16.22 -13.14 -6.60
C ILE A 160 -16.10 -13.67 -8.03
N GLY A 161 -14.86 -13.92 -8.46
CA GLY A 161 -14.65 -15.03 -9.36
C GLY A 161 -15.41 -16.20 -8.76
N SER A 162 -16.04 -17.04 -9.59
CA SER A 162 -16.72 -18.23 -9.08
C SER A 162 -15.84 -18.89 -8.00
N LEU A 163 -16.45 -19.50 -6.98
CA LEU A 163 -15.71 -20.17 -5.90
C LEU A 163 -14.54 -21.03 -6.46
N GLU A 164 -14.73 -21.57 -7.66
CA GLU A 164 -13.72 -22.16 -8.56
C GLU A 164 -12.48 -21.28 -8.87
N GLU A 165 -12.62 -20.03 -9.32
CA GLU A 165 -11.49 -19.15 -9.64
C GLU A 165 -10.64 -18.81 -8.41
N GLU A 166 -11.27 -18.61 -7.26
CA GLU A 166 -10.57 -18.34 -6.01
C GLU A 166 -9.78 -19.57 -5.56
N ILE A 167 -10.37 -20.77 -5.68
CA ILE A 167 -9.70 -22.05 -5.43
C ILE A 167 -8.50 -22.25 -6.37
N LYS A 168 -8.67 -21.96 -7.68
CA LYS A 168 -7.59 -22.05 -8.67
C LYS A 168 -6.45 -21.07 -8.36
N LYS A 169 -6.75 -19.86 -7.91
CA LYS A 169 -5.73 -18.86 -7.53
C LYS A 169 -4.94 -19.29 -6.30
N ILE A 170 -5.62 -19.74 -5.25
CA ILE A 170 -4.97 -20.22 -4.02
C ILE A 170 -4.05 -21.39 -4.35
N ALA A 171 -4.56 -22.41 -5.04
CA ALA A 171 -3.76 -23.57 -5.41
C ALA A 171 -2.54 -23.21 -6.29
N LYS A 172 -2.67 -22.27 -7.24
CA LYS A 172 -1.53 -21.78 -8.05
C LYS A 172 -0.48 -21.03 -7.23
N ILE A 173 -0.89 -20.18 -6.29
CA ILE A 173 0.03 -19.45 -5.40
C ILE A 173 0.81 -20.42 -4.52
N THR A 174 0.16 -21.47 -4.03
CA THR A 174 0.76 -22.49 -3.16
C THR A 174 1.64 -23.50 -3.94
N GLY A 175 1.69 -23.41 -5.28
CA GLY A 175 2.63 -24.17 -6.12
C GLY A 175 2.02 -25.23 -7.04
N ALA A 176 0.69 -25.28 -7.20
CA ALA A 176 0.04 -26.18 -8.15
C ALA A 176 0.27 -25.73 -9.60
N LYS A 177 0.68 -26.68 -10.45
CA LYS A 177 0.86 -26.48 -11.89
C LYS A 177 -0.48 -26.52 -12.62
N GLN A 178 -1.34 -27.46 -12.26
CA GLN A 178 -2.69 -27.61 -12.81
C GLN A 178 -3.69 -27.89 -11.70
N VAL A 179 -4.89 -27.31 -11.83
CA VAL A 179 -5.99 -27.46 -10.89
C VAL A 179 -7.25 -27.75 -11.71
N SER A 180 -7.88 -28.89 -11.46
CA SER A 180 -9.14 -29.29 -12.08
C SER A 180 -10.20 -29.57 -11.03
N ILE A 181 -11.42 -29.16 -11.31
CA ILE A 181 -12.58 -29.38 -10.46
C ILE A 181 -13.50 -30.34 -11.19
N MET A 182 -13.91 -31.41 -10.52
CA MET A 182 -14.74 -32.47 -11.09
C MET A 182 -15.96 -32.70 -10.21
N GLU A 183 -17.06 -33.14 -10.83
CA GLU A 183 -18.25 -33.64 -10.16
C GLU A 183 -17.91 -34.94 -9.40
N VAL A 184 -18.51 -35.13 -8.22
CA VAL A 184 -18.19 -36.27 -7.35
C VAL A 184 -18.66 -37.58 -7.98
N SER A 185 -17.75 -38.55 -8.12
CA SER A 185 -18.10 -39.93 -8.51
C SER A 185 -18.60 -40.75 -7.31
N GLU A 186 -19.47 -41.74 -7.52
CA GLU A 186 -20.10 -42.54 -6.45
C GLU A 186 -19.10 -43.22 -5.49
N SER A 187 -17.88 -43.50 -5.96
CA SER A 187 -16.79 -44.03 -5.14
C SER A 187 -16.30 -43.08 -4.05
N HIS A 188 -16.49 -41.76 -4.21
CA HIS A 188 -16.01 -40.71 -3.32
C HIS A 188 -17.07 -40.25 -2.31
N LYS A 189 -18.36 -40.54 -2.55
CA LYS A 189 -19.46 -40.35 -1.58
C LYS A 189 -19.31 -41.21 -0.33
N LYS A 190 -18.51 -42.28 -0.39
CA LYS A 190 -18.15 -43.11 0.79
C LYS A 190 -17.31 -42.37 1.83
N HIS A 191 -16.68 -41.25 1.48
CA HIS A 191 -15.83 -40.47 2.38
C HIS A 191 -16.50 -39.20 2.93
N LEU A 192 -17.52 -38.69 2.24
CA LEU A 192 -18.36 -37.58 2.68
C LEU A 192 -19.71 -37.70 1.94
N GLU A 193 -20.79 -38.01 2.66
CA GLU A 193 -22.11 -38.22 2.05
C GLU A 193 -22.68 -36.95 1.39
N SER A 194 -22.22 -35.77 1.82
CA SER A 194 -22.59 -34.45 1.30
C SER A 194 -21.62 -33.87 0.27
N ALA A 195 -20.69 -34.66 -0.28
CA ALA A 195 -19.73 -34.15 -1.26
C ALA A 195 -20.41 -33.79 -2.59
N GLU A 196 -20.18 -32.57 -3.06
CA GLU A 196 -20.69 -32.05 -4.34
C GLU A 196 -19.58 -31.78 -5.36
N SER A 197 -18.33 -31.58 -4.93
CA SER A 197 -17.21 -31.33 -5.85
C SER A 197 -15.87 -31.91 -5.36
N ILE A 198 -15.02 -32.31 -6.31
CA ILE A 198 -13.65 -32.79 -6.09
C ILE A 198 -12.69 -31.81 -6.76
N ILE A 199 -11.69 -31.34 -6.02
CA ILE A 199 -10.61 -30.49 -6.52
C ILE A 199 -9.35 -31.35 -6.57
N THR A 200 -8.82 -31.57 -7.77
CA THR A 200 -7.55 -32.27 -7.99
C THR A 200 -6.48 -31.27 -8.44
N TYR A 201 -5.28 -31.39 -7.90
CA TYR A 201 -4.17 -30.50 -8.23
C TYR A 201 -2.89 -31.30 -8.45
N THR A 202 -2.11 -30.91 -9.45
CA THR A 202 -0.82 -31.52 -9.77
C THR A 202 0.32 -30.54 -9.53
N ILE A 203 1.49 -31.05 -9.17
CA ILE A 203 2.73 -30.29 -8.98
C ILE A 203 3.73 -30.66 -10.08
N SER A 204 4.78 -29.86 -10.24
CA SER A 204 5.79 -30.09 -11.29
C SER A 204 6.66 -31.33 -11.04
N ASP A 205 6.77 -31.77 -9.78
CA ASP A 205 7.54 -32.93 -9.36
C ASP A 205 6.65 -33.82 -8.48
N ASP A 206 6.05 -34.87 -9.06
CA ASP A 206 5.01 -35.70 -8.44
C ASP A 206 5.46 -36.45 -7.16
N LYS A 207 6.73 -36.32 -6.77
CA LYS A 207 7.32 -36.94 -5.57
C LYS A 207 7.35 -36.02 -4.34
N ASP A 208 6.96 -34.75 -4.46
CA ASP A 208 7.02 -33.78 -3.36
C ASP A 208 5.73 -33.79 -2.52
N GLU A 209 5.55 -34.85 -1.73
CA GLU A 209 4.36 -35.06 -0.88
C GLU A 209 4.11 -33.90 0.10
N GLY A 210 5.15 -33.16 0.50
CA GLY A 210 5.05 -32.02 1.40
C GLY A 210 4.30 -30.83 0.79
N ILE A 211 4.49 -30.57 -0.50
CA ILE A 211 3.81 -29.48 -1.22
C ILE A 211 2.34 -29.84 -1.46
N LEU A 212 2.05 -31.11 -1.80
CA LEU A 212 0.69 -31.61 -1.96
C LEU A 212 -0.13 -31.44 -0.67
N PHE A 213 0.46 -31.79 0.47
CA PHE A 213 -0.20 -31.62 1.77
C PHE A 213 -0.43 -30.15 2.13
N LYS A 214 0.52 -29.28 1.79
CA LYS A 214 0.42 -27.82 2.02
C LYS A 214 -0.73 -27.20 1.21
N ILE A 215 -0.83 -27.53 -0.08
CA ILE A 215 -1.94 -27.08 -0.95
C ILE A 215 -3.27 -27.54 -0.38
N GLY A 216 -3.39 -28.82 0.00
CA GLY A 216 -4.59 -29.36 0.61
C GLY A 216 -4.99 -28.65 1.92
N THR A 217 -4.02 -28.30 2.76
CA THR A 217 -4.25 -27.62 4.04
C THR A 217 -4.74 -26.18 3.85
N GLU A 218 -4.15 -25.43 2.92
CA GLU A 218 -4.58 -24.05 2.65
C GLU A 218 -5.98 -24.02 2.01
N LEU A 219 -6.26 -24.94 1.08
CA LEU A 219 -7.60 -25.08 0.50
C LEU A 219 -8.63 -25.46 1.56
N LYS A 220 -8.28 -26.32 2.52
CA LYS A 220 -9.14 -26.67 3.66
C LYS A 220 -9.44 -25.45 4.52
N GLN A 221 -8.43 -24.69 4.96
CA GLN A 221 -8.62 -23.49 5.78
C GLN A 221 -9.53 -22.46 5.07
N TYR A 222 -9.31 -22.29 3.77
CA TYR A 222 -10.10 -21.37 2.96
C TYR A 222 -11.58 -21.79 2.87
N LEU A 223 -11.85 -23.05 2.57
CA LEU A 223 -13.21 -23.58 2.44
C LEU A 223 -13.93 -23.68 3.79
N GLU A 224 -13.23 -24.04 4.88
CA GLU A 224 -13.77 -24.02 6.25
C GLU A 224 -14.14 -22.60 6.69
N SER A 225 -13.34 -21.58 6.31
CA SER A 225 -13.68 -20.17 6.57
C SER A 225 -14.99 -19.73 5.92
N LYS A 226 -15.38 -20.41 4.83
CA LYS A 226 -16.65 -20.22 4.12
C LYS A 226 -17.76 -21.18 4.58
N LYS A 227 -17.55 -21.94 5.66
CA LYS A 227 -18.47 -22.94 6.25
C LYS A 227 -18.73 -24.18 5.38
N TYR A 228 -17.79 -24.54 4.51
CA TYR A 228 -17.84 -25.80 3.76
C TYR A 228 -17.09 -26.92 4.50
N TYR A 229 -17.58 -28.14 4.37
CA TYR A 229 -16.95 -29.36 4.88
C TYR A 229 -15.97 -29.89 3.85
N VAL A 230 -14.75 -30.17 4.31
CA VAL A 230 -13.63 -30.52 3.43
C VAL A 230 -12.85 -31.71 3.95
N VAL A 231 -12.59 -32.67 3.06
CA VAL A 231 -11.71 -33.82 3.31
C VAL A 231 -10.51 -33.71 2.37
N VAL A 232 -9.32 -33.63 2.95
CA VAL A 232 -8.05 -33.59 2.21
C VAL A 232 -7.48 -35.01 2.11
N LYS A 233 -7.07 -35.42 0.91
CA LYS A 233 -6.25 -36.61 0.66
C LYS A 233 -5.08 -36.23 -0.26
N SER A 234 -4.07 -37.08 -0.37
CA SER A 234 -2.88 -36.82 -1.19
C SER A 234 -3.26 -36.47 -2.64
N GLY A 235 -3.06 -35.20 -3.03
CA GLY A 235 -3.36 -34.69 -4.37
C GLY A 235 -4.84 -34.40 -4.68
N LEU A 236 -5.74 -34.51 -3.70
CA LEU A 236 -7.17 -34.28 -3.90
C LEU A 236 -7.86 -33.68 -2.67
N VAL A 237 -8.82 -32.79 -2.91
CA VAL A 237 -9.66 -32.16 -1.88
C VAL A 237 -11.12 -32.39 -2.25
N ILE A 238 -11.86 -33.04 -1.35
CA ILE A 238 -13.29 -33.33 -1.49
C ILE A 238 -14.05 -32.29 -0.67
N THR A 239 -15.03 -31.62 -1.26
CA THR A 239 -15.82 -30.58 -0.60
C THR A 239 -17.31 -30.69 -0.90
N ASN A 240 -18.13 -30.23 0.04
CA ASN A 240 -19.58 -30.05 -0.15
C ASN A 240 -19.94 -28.72 -0.83
N ALA A 241 -18.95 -27.95 -1.29
CA ALA A 241 -19.20 -26.74 -2.06
C ALA A 241 -19.66 -27.11 -3.48
N LYS A 242 -20.77 -26.51 -3.94
CA LYS A 242 -21.21 -26.56 -5.34
C LYS A 242 -20.29 -25.69 -6.19
N LEU A 243 -19.26 -26.29 -6.78
CA LEU A 243 -18.24 -25.56 -7.54
C LEU A 243 -18.50 -25.53 -9.05
N LEU A 244 -19.50 -26.27 -9.54
CA LEU A 244 -19.90 -26.31 -10.95
C LEU A 244 -21.30 -25.68 -11.13
N PRO A 245 -21.53 -24.89 -12.19
CA PRO A 245 -22.86 -24.43 -12.54
C PRO A 245 -23.75 -25.60 -12.96
N ASP A 246 -25.06 -25.50 -12.70
CA ASP A 246 -26.03 -26.51 -13.13
C ASP A 246 -25.94 -26.75 -14.64
N LYS A 247 -25.89 -28.02 -15.05
CA LYS A 247 -26.03 -28.42 -16.45
C LYS A 247 -27.46 -28.06 -16.90
N ASN A 248 -27.59 -27.01 -17.70
CA ASN A 248 -28.71 -26.86 -18.62
C ASN A 248 -28.42 -27.64 -19.91
#